data_AF-A0A438EA95-F1
#
_entry.id   AF-A0A438EA95-F1
#
_cell.length_a   1.000
_cell.length_b   1.000
_cell.length_c   1.000
_cell.angle_alpha   90.00
_cell.angle_beta   90.00
_cell.angle_gamma   90.00
#
_symmetry.space_group_name_H-M   'P 1'
#
loop_
_entity.id
_entity.type
_entity.pdbx_description
1 polymer ?
#
loop_
_entity_poly.entity_id
_entity_poly.type
_entity_poly.pdbx_seq_one_letter_code
_entity_poly.pdbx_strand_id
1 'polypeptide(L)'
;MDSAPLCVKFTGTNYSTWAFQFELFLKGKDLWGHIDGTDVEKPSTFEKSQDVGFSPSWAVLDARIMSWLLGSVEPHIVTHLRPHRSAQSMWAYLKKVYHQDNDARRFQLEHAIAMFQHGSLSIQDYYFGISDSLA
;
A
#
# COMPACT_ATOMS: atom_id res chain seq x y z
N MET A 1 -16.33 17.64 4.31
CA MET A 1 -14.97 17.29 3.85
C MET A 1 -14.46 16.23 4.82
N ASP A 2 -14.69 14.96 4.53
CA ASP A 2 -14.25 13.87 5.41
C ASP A 2 -12.79 13.52 5.07
N SER A 3 -11.90 14.47 5.37
CA SER A 3 -10.46 14.23 5.32
C SER A 3 -10.06 13.60 6.65
N ALA A 4 -10.19 12.28 6.75
CA ALA A 4 -9.36 11.56 7.70
C ALA A 4 -7.99 11.39 7.00
N PRO A 5 -6.91 11.98 7.53
CA PRO A 5 -5.59 11.74 6.96
C PRO A 5 -5.30 10.25 7.11
N LEU A 6 -5.00 9.59 5.99
CA LEU A 6 -4.36 8.29 6.05
C LEU A 6 -3.10 8.45 6.91
N CYS A 7 -3.01 7.66 7.98
CA CYS A 7 -1.97 7.81 9.00
C CYS A 7 -0.57 7.59 8.41
N VAL A 8 -0.47 6.79 7.34
CA VAL A 8 0.80 6.44 6.70
C VAL A 8 0.85 6.92 5.25
N LYS A 9 1.94 7.61 4.92
CA LYS A 9 2.31 7.98 3.55
C LYS A 9 3.10 6.85 2.90
N PHE A 10 2.78 6.51 1.66
CA PHE A 10 3.52 5.52 0.88
C PHE A 10 4.80 6.13 0.31
N THR A 11 5.94 5.57 0.69
CA THR A 11 7.30 6.02 0.33
C THR A 11 7.98 5.13 -0.70
N GLY A 12 7.29 4.10 -1.20
CA GLY A 12 7.84 3.10 -2.12
C GLY A 12 8.35 1.83 -1.43
N THR A 13 8.78 1.92 -0.16
CA THR A 13 9.35 0.78 0.59
C THR A 13 8.39 0.16 1.61
N ASN A 14 7.34 0.88 1.99
CA ASN A 14 6.39 0.48 3.02
C ASN A 14 5.03 0.01 2.45
N TYR A 15 5.04 -0.59 1.25
CA TYR A 15 3.80 -0.92 0.52
C TYR A 15 2.85 -1.79 1.34
N SER A 16 3.31 -2.87 1.96
CA SER A 16 2.42 -3.81 2.66
C SER A 16 1.70 -3.14 3.83
N THR A 17 2.39 -2.30 4.59
CA THR A 17 1.79 -1.53 5.70
C THR A 17 0.83 -0.47 5.19
N TRP A 18 1.23 0.30 4.18
CA TRP A 18 0.38 1.33 3.59
C TRP A 18 -0.88 0.73 2.96
N ALA A 19 -0.74 -0.34 2.17
CA ALA A 19 -1.84 -1.02 1.49
C ALA A 19 -2.86 -1.57 2.49
N PHE A 20 -2.40 -2.21 3.57
CA PHE A 20 -3.27 -2.68 4.64
C PHE A 20 -4.10 -1.54 5.27
N GLN A 21 -3.47 -0.40 5.58
CA GLN A 21 -4.17 0.74 6.15
C GLN A 21 -5.14 1.39 5.16
N PHE A 22 -4.75 1.51 3.89
CA PHE A 22 -5.59 2.08 2.85
C PHE A 22 -6.83 1.21 2.59
N GLU A 23 -6.65 -0.11 2.55
CA GLU A 23 -7.74 -1.08 2.45
C GLU A 23 -8.71 -0.96 3.64
N LEU A 24 -8.19 -0.92 4.87
CA LEU A 24 -9.02 -0.75 6.07
C LEU A 24 -9.81 0.57 6.04
N PHE A 25 -9.17 1.65 5.60
CA PHE A 25 -9.80 2.96 5.44
C PHE A 25 -10.96 2.92 4.44
N LEU A 26 -10.80 2.26 3.29
CA LEU A 26 -11.88 2.13 2.30
C LEU A 26 -13.00 1.20 2.77
N LYS A 27 -12.66 0.07 3.41
CA LYS A 27 -13.64 -0.84 4.02
C LYS A 27 -14.48 -0.14 5.09
N GLY A 28 -13.84 0.68 5.94
CA GLY A 28 -14.55 1.50 6.92
C GLY A 28 -15.49 2.57 6.32
N LYS A 29 -15.40 2.82 5.02
CA LYS A 29 -16.26 3.74 4.27
C LYS A 29 -17.21 3.05 3.30
N ASP A 30 -17.20 1.71 3.25
CA ASP A 30 -17.95 0.91 2.28
C ASP A 30 -17.60 1.24 0.81
N LEU A 31 -16.33 1.56 0.54
CA LEU A 31 -15.83 1.97 -0.78
C LEU A 31 -14.82 0.99 -1.38
N TRP A 32 -14.59 -0.15 -0.72
CA TRP A 32 -13.66 -1.16 -1.22
C TRP A 32 -14.13 -1.80 -2.54
N GLY A 33 -15.43 -1.78 -2.81
CA GLY A 33 -16.03 -2.30 -4.04
C GLY A 33 -15.48 -1.66 -5.31
N HIS A 34 -15.09 -0.39 -5.26
CA HIS A 34 -14.40 0.31 -6.36
C HIS A 34 -13.02 -0.24 -6.67
N ILE A 35 -12.35 -0.89 -5.70
CA ILE A 35 -11.00 -1.42 -5.84
C ILE A 35 -11.01 -2.89 -6.27
N ASP A 36 -11.82 -3.71 -5.64
CA ASP A 36 -11.91 -5.14 -5.97
C ASP A 36 -12.76 -5.43 -7.22
N GLY A 37 -13.51 -4.43 -7.70
CA GLY A 37 -14.34 -4.53 -8.90
C GLY A 37 -15.72 -5.14 -8.65
N THR A 38 -16.13 -5.28 -7.38
CA THR A 38 -17.49 -5.71 -7.03
C THR A 38 -18.52 -4.60 -7.23
N ASP A 39 -18.11 -3.33 -7.14
CA ASP A 39 -18.92 -2.17 -7.51
C ASP A 39 -18.51 -1.65 -8.89
N VAL A 40 -19.30 -2.01 -9.90
CA VAL A 40 -19.06 -1.65 -11.30
C VAL A 40 -19.85 -0.40 -11.65
N GLU A 41 -19.23 0.51 -12.42
CA GLU A 41 -19.91 1.65 -13.00
C GLU A 41 -21.18 1.18 -13.74
N LYS A 42 -22.35 1.59 -13.24
CA LYS A 42 -23.62 1.29 -13.90
C LYS A 42 -23.71 2.15 -15.17
N PRO A 43 -24.01 1.56 -16.35
CA PRO A 43 -24.29 2.35 -17.53
C PRO A 43 -25.39 3.34 -17.18
N SER A 44 -25.19 4.60 -17.58
CA SER A 44 -26.07 5.71 -17.27
C SER A 44 -27.45 5.53 -17.92
N THR A 45 -28.29 4.69 -17.34
CA THR A 45 -29.71 4.65 -17.64
C THR A 45 -30.31 5.89 -16.99
N PHE A 46 -30.86 6.76 -17.83
CA PHE A 46 -31.60 7.96 -17.41
C PHE A 46 -32.89 7.54 -16.66
N GLU A 47 -32.77 7.07 -15.43
CA GLU A 47 -33.89 6.94 -14.51
C GLU A 47 -33.80 8.06 -13.48
N LYS A 48 -34.43 9.18 -13.84
CA LYS A 48 -34.86 10.19 -12.88
C LYS A 48 -35.92 9.56 -11.98
N SER A 49 -35.50 9.00 -10.85
CA SER A 49 -36.37 8.90 -9.68
C SER A 49 -35.83 9.85 -8.61
N GLN A 50 -36.49 11.01 -8.51
CA GLN A 50 -36.51 11.77 -7.25
C GLN A 50 -37.04 10.82 -6.17
N ASP A 51 -36.24 10.47 -5.16
CA ASP A 51 -36.38 10.98 -3.79
C ASP A 51 -35.37 10.30 -2.82
N VAL A 52 -35.03 11.01 -1.74
CA VAL A 52 -34.37 10.55 -0.49
C VAL A 52 -32.86 10.21 -0.55
N GLY A 53 -32.04 11.25 -0.35
CA GLY A 53 -30.61 11.14 -0.01
C GLY A 53 -29.69 11.29 -1.21
N PHE A 54 -28.97 12.42 -1.30
CA PHE A 54 -27.95 12.65 -2.32
C PHE A 54 -26.73 11.74 -2.09
N SER A 55 -26.86 10.46 -2.42
CA SER A 55 -25.72 9.56 -2.51
C SER A 55 -24.86 10.00 -3.71
N PRO A 56 -23.55 10.20 -3.53
CA PRO A 56 -22.66 10.55 -4.64
C PRO A 56 -22.69 9.47 -5.72
N SER A 57 -22.57 9.87 -6.99
CA SER A 57 -22.49 8.91 -8.10
C SER A 57 -21.22 8.07 -8.02
N TRP A 58 -21.22 6.92 -8.70
CA TRP A 58 -20.05 6.03 -8.77
C TRP A 58 -18.79 6.79 -9.22
N ALA A 59 -18.89 7.61 -10.26
CA ALA A 59 -17.77 8.42 -10.77
C ALA A 59 -17.25 9.45 -9.74
N VAL A 60 -18.14 10.02 -8.91
CA VAL A 60 -17.74 10.94 -7.83
C VAL A 60 -17.00 10.18 -6.72
N LEU A 61 -17.42 8.96 -6.41
CA LEU A 61 -16.74 8.09 -5.44
C LEU A 61 -15.39 7.62 -5.97
N ASP A 62 -15.30 7.18 -7.22
CA ASP A 62 -14.04 6.77 -7.85
C ASP A 62 -13.03 7.92 -7.87
N ALA A 63 -13.43 9.12 -8.30
CA ALA A 63 -12.58 10.31 -8.27
C ALA A 63 -12.12 10.69 -6.85
N ARG A 64 -12.96 10.45 -5.84
CA ARG A 64 -12.60 10.67 -4.43
C ARG A 64 -11.54 9.69 -3.97
N ILE A 65 -11.67 8.40 -4.32
CA ILE A 65 -10.68 7.38 -3.99
C ILE A 65 -9.36 7.66 -4.71
N MET A 66 -9.40 8.03 -5.99
CA MET A 66 -8.21 8.48 -6.73
C MET A 66 -7.52 9.65 -6.03
N SER A 67 -8.29 10.63 -5.55
CA SER A 67 -7.74 11.78 -4.80
C SER A 67 -7.04 11.34 -3.51
N TRP A 68 -7.62 10.38 -2.77
CA TRP A 68 -6.99 9.81 -1.58
C TRP A 68 -5.73 9.00 -1.91
N LEU A 69 -5.75 8.19 -2.97
CA LEU A 69 -4.57 7.49 -3.46
C LEU A 69 -3.44 8.48 -3.74
N LEU A 70 -3.70 9.49 -4.56
CA LEU A 70 -2.72 10.51 -4.93
C LEU A 70 -2.19 11.30 -3.72
N GLY A 71 -3.04 11.62 -2.74
CA GLY A 71 -2.62 12.31 -1.52
C GLY A 71 -1.77 11.43 -0.58
N SER A 72 -2.02 10.13 -0.60
CA SER A 72 -1.39 9.15 0.29
C SER A 72 -0.02 8.65 -0.17
N VAL A 73 0.40 8.95 -1.40
CA VAL A 73 1.69 8.52 -1.95
C VAL A 73 2.67 9.68 -2.09
N GLU A 74 3.96 9.38 -2.19
CA GLU A 74 4.98 10.39 -2.47
C GLU A 74 4.90 10.94 -3.90
N PRO A 75 5.33 12.21 -4.13
CA PRO A 75 5.20 12.87 -5.44
C PRO A 75 5.85 12.12 -6.60
N HIS A 76 6.96 11.43 -6.35
CA HIS A 76 7.63 10.64 -7.38
C HIS A 76 6.77 9.47 -7.88
N ILE A 77 5.97 8.87 -6.98
CA ILE A 77 5.02 7.78 -7.28
C ILE A 77 3.79 8.31 -8.03
N VAL A 78 3.30 9.49 -7.67
CA VAL A 78 2.15 10.15 -8.33
C VAL A 78 2.34 10.25 -9.85
N THR A 79 3.56 10.50 -10.31
CA THR A 79 3.86 10.65 -11.75
C THR A 79 3.53 9.38 -12.53
N HIS A 80 3.76 8.21 -11.91
CA HIS A 80 3.45 6.91 -12.51
C HIS A 80 1.95 6.59 -12.51
N LEU A 81 1.15 7.25 -11.67
CA LEU A 81 -0.29 7.04 -11.58
C LEU A 81 -1.10 7.83 -12.62
N ARG A 82 -0.51 8.86 -13.24
CA ARG A 82 -1.17 9.74 -14.22
C ARG A 82 -1.90 9.02 -15.39
N PRO A 83 -1.38 7.91 -15.95
CA PRO A 83 -2.05 7.20 -17.04
C PRO A 83 -3.32 6.45 -16.62
N HIS A 84 -3.51 6.20 -15.33
CA HIS A 84 -4.60 5.41 -14.78
C HIS A 84 -5.85 6.28 -14.58
N ARG A 85 -7.00 5.79 -15.04
CA ARG A 85 -8.26 6.56 -15.11
C ARG A 85 -9.33 6.13 -14.13
N SER A 86 -9.02 5.14 -13.29
CA SER A 86 -9.90 4.68 -12.21
C SER A 86 -9.09 4.37 -10.96
N ALA A 87 -9.73 4.41 -9.78
CA ALA A 87 -9.10 4.02 -8.53
C ALA A 87 -8.60 2.56 -8.58
N GLN A 88 -9.39 1.67 -9.15
CA GLN A 88 -9.00 0.27 -9.39
C GLN A 88 -7.70 0.16 -10.18
N SER A 89 -7.59 0.89 -11.29
CA SER A 89 -6.41 0.81 -12.16
C SER A 89 -5.16 1.38 -11.51
N MET A 90 -5.28 2.44 -10.70
CA MET A 90 -4.18 2.98 -9.88
C MET A 90 -3.73 1.95 -8.82
N TRP A 91 -4.68 1.37 -8.10
CA TRP A 91 -4.39 0.36 -7.08
C TRP A 91 -3.71 -0.88 -7.66
N ALA A 92 -4.22 -1.39 -8.78
CA ALA A 92 -3.66 -2.55 -9.47
C ALA A 92 -2.21 -2.30 -9.92
N TYR A 93 -1.91 -1.09 -10.41
CA TYR A 93 -0.54 -0.70 -10.77
C TYR A 93 0.38 -0.70 -9.54
N LEU A 94 -0.02 -0.03 -8.45
CA LEU A 94 0.78 0.02 -7.22
C LEU A 94 1.04 -1.38 -6.68
N LYS A 95 0.02 -2.23 -6.64
CA LYS A 95 0.16 -3.63 -6.24
C LYS A 95 1.13 -4.38 -7.13
N LYS A 96 1.03 -4.24 -8.45
CA LYS A 96 1.92 -4.93 -9.39
C LYS A 96 3.38 -4.53 -9.19
N VAL A 97 3.66 -3.25 -9.02
CA VAL A 97 5.04 -2.73 -8.94
C VAL A 97 5.65 -2.97 -7.57
N TYR A 98 4.91 -2.75 -6.48
CA TYR A 98 5.49 -2.65 -5.15
C TYR A 98 5.19 -3.82 -4.21
N HIS A 99 4.34 -4.77 -4.60
CA HIS A 99 4.09 -5.95 -3.78
C HIS A 99 5.29 -6.90 -3.80
N GLN A 100 5.80 -7.27 -4.98
CA GLN A 100 6.92 -8.21 -5.10
C GLN A 100 8.25 -7.60 -4.67
N ASP A 101 8.51 -6.35 -5.04
CA ASP A 101 9.77 -5.67 -4.74
C ASP A 101 9.97 -5.45 -3.24
N ASN A 102 8.91 -5.17 -2.48
CA ASN A 102 9.03 -4.94 -1.05
C ASN A 102 9.16 -6.25 -0.25
N ASP A 103 8.48 -7.31 -0.66
CA ASP A 103 8.64 -8.63 -0.03
C ASP A 103 10.06 -9.17 -0.26
N ALA A 104 10.59 -9.05 -1.49
CA ALA A 104 11.95 -9.47 -1.81
C ALA A 104 13.00 -8.64 -1.06
N ARG A 105 12.85 -7.31 -1.00
CA ARG A 105 13.76 -6.43 -0.25
C ARG A 105 13.72 -6.70 1.25
N ARG A 106 12.52 -6.91 1.81
CA ARG A 106 12.36 -7.26 3.22
C ARG A 106 13.06 -8.57 3.54
N PHE A 107 12.85 -9.60 2.71
CA PHE A 107 13.51 -10.89 2.88
C PHE A 107 15.03 -10.78 2.81
N GLN A 108 15.57 -10.01 1.85
CA GLN A 108 17.00 -9.76 1.75
C GLN A 108 17.56 -9.07 3.01
N LEU A 109 16.83 -8.11 3.57
CA LEU A 109 17.25 -7.41 4.78
C LEU A 109 17.20 -8.32 6.02
N GLU A 110 16.12 -9.09 6.19
CA GLU A 110 15.99 -10.08 7.27
C GLU A 110 17.11 -11.14 7.17
N HIS A 111 17.41 -11.59 5.95
CA HIS A 111 18.52 -12.52 5.71
C HIS A 111 19.88 -11.91 6.03
N ALA A 112 20.14 -10.66 5.61
CA ALA A 112 21.38 -9.96 5.94
C ALA A 112 21.56 -9.82 7.46
N ILE A 113 20.51 -9.42 8.19
CA ILE A 113 20.53 -9.34 9.65
C ILE A 113 20.86 -10.70 10.28
N ALA A 114 20.20 -11.77 9.83
CA ALA A 114 20.46 -13.12 10.34
C ALA A 114 21.92 -13.56 10.08
N MET A 115 22.46 -13.26 8.89
CA MET A 115 23.85 -13.56 8.54
C MET A 115 24.85 -12.73 9.37
N PHE A 116 24.56 -11.45 9.63
CA PHE A 116 25.37 -10.61 10.51
C PHE A 116 25.36 -11.12 11.96
N GLN A 117 24.22 -11.53 12.49
CA GLN A 117 24.12 -12.13 13.82
C GLN A 117 24.92 -13.43 13.90
N HIS A 118 24.78 -14.31 12.91
CA HIS A 118 25.52 -15.57 12.86
C HIS A 118 27.04 -15.37 12.70
N GLY A 119 27.47 -14.40 11.89
CA GLY A 119 28.88 -14.03 11.76
C GLY A 119 29.46 -13.36 13.02
N SER A 120 28.65 -12.64 13.79
CA SER A 120 29.09 -12.06 15.07
C SER A 120 29.27 -13.13 16.16
N LEU A 121 28.44 -14.17 16.16
CA LEU A 121 28.59 -15.35 17.01
C LEU A 121 29.91 -16.08 16.68
N SER A 122 30.22 -16.31 15.39
CA SER A 122 31.47 -16.97 15.02
C SER A 122 32.73 -16.14 15.33
N ILE A 123 32.64 -14.81 15.30
CA ILE A 123 33.73 -13.93 15.76
C ILE A 123 33.92 -14.04 17.27
N GLN A 124 32.84 -14.07 18.06
CA GLN A 124 32.95 -14.28 19.52
C GLN A 124 33.57 -15.63 19.84
N ASP A 125 33.13 -16.70 19.17
CA ASP A 125 33.70 -18.05 19.34
C ASP A 125 35.20 -18.10 19.03
N TYR A 126 35.66 -17.36 18.01
CA TYR A 126 37.08 -17.23 17.69
C TYR A 126 37.87 -16.51 18.80
N TYR A 127 37.33 -15.43 19.37
CA TYR A 127 37.99 -14.72 20.47
C TYR A 127 38.10 -15.57 21.75
N PHE A 128 37.06 -16.34 22.08
CA PHE A 128 37.10 -17.25 23.22
C PHE A 128 38.11 -18.38 23.03
N GLY A 129 38.15 -18.99 21.83
CA GLY A 129 39.12 -20.05 21.51
C GLY A 129 40.57 -19.58 21.54
N ILE A 130 40.85 -18.32 21.17
CA ILE A 130 42.20 -17.76 21.33
C ILE A 130 42.53 -17.50 22.81
N SER A 131 41.59 -16.99 23.61
CA SER A 131 41.85 -16.71 25.03
C SER A 131 42.08 -17.98 25.85
N ASP A 132 41.40 -19.09 25.53
CA ASP A 132 41.59 -20.39 26.19
C ASP A 132 42.92 -21.07 25.80
N SER A 133 43.53 -20.69 24.67
CA SER A 133 44.83 -21.22 24.23
C SER A 133 46.04 -20.48 24.82
N LEU A 134 45.80 -19.39 25.56
CA LEU A 134 46.81 -18.54 26.17
C LEU A 134 46.81 -18.57 27.71
N ALA A 135 46.03 -19.48 28.32
CA ALA A 135 46.02 -19.77 29.76
C ALA A 135 46.74 -21.10 30.05
#